data_AF-A0A0K8SNF0-F1
#
_entry.id   AF-A0A0K8SNF0-F1
#
_cell.length_a   1.000
_cell.length_b   1.000
_cell.length_c   1.000
_cell.angle_alpha   90.00
_cell.angle_beta   90.00
_cell.angle_gamma   90.00
#
_symmetry.space_group_name_H-M   'P 1'
#
loop_
_entity.id
_entity.type
_entity.pdbx_description
1 polymer ?
#
loop_
_entity_poly.entity_id
_entity_poly.type
_entity_poly.pdbx_seq_one_letter_code
_entity_poly.pdbx_strand_id
1 'polypeptide(L)'
;MEEVRDGLNASKADTELKFVTSFSRTHTTCLLNSKLVDFADNIVSVPRIQVCSMTNSVSIAGIFKELTRKFDMMFQQKAFLHWYYSEGMEEDDFNNARDEIETLLVKYGNLE
;
A
#
# COMPACT_ATOMS: atom_id res chain seq x y z
N MET A 1 10.04 -17.68 20.30
CA MET A 1 8.80 -16.89 20.45
C MET A 1 9.00 -15.68 21.34
N GLU A 2 9.71 -15.82 22.46
CA GLU A 2 10.02 -14.73 23.39
C GLU A 2 10.88 -13.63 22.73
N GLU A 3 11.97 -14.00 22.07
CA GLU A 3 12.83 -13.04 21.33
C GLU A 3 12.08 -12.19 20.29
N VAL A 4 11.12 -12.79 19.56
CA VAL A 4 10.30 -12.08 18.56
C VAL A 4 9.35 -11.10 19.24
N ARG A 5 8.81 -11.48 20.40
CA ARG A 5 7.94 -10.62 21.20
C ARG A 5 8.72 -9.45 21.79
N ASP A 6 9.94 -9.69 22.27
CA ASP A 6 10.82 -8.67 22.83
C ASP A 6 11.26 -7.68 21.75
N GLY A 7 11.65 -8.18 20.57
CA GLY A 7 11.95 -7.33 19.41
C GLY A 7 10.74 -6.49 18.96
N LEU A 8 9.53 -7.07 18.98
CA LEU A 8 8.31 -6.33 18.66
C LEU A 8 8.00 -5.26 19.71
N ASN A 9 8.19 -5.55 20.99
CA ASN A 9 7.97 -4.59 22.06
C ASN A 9 8.99 -3.44 22.01
N ALA A 10 10.25 -3.74 21.69
CA ALA A 10 11.28 -2.73 21.45
C ALA A 10 10.92 -1.84 20.26
N SER A 11 10.46 -2.41 19.14
CA SER A 11 10.00 -1.64 17.98
C SER A 11 8.77 -0.78 18.28
N LYS A 12 7.85 -1.25 19.11
CA LYS A 12 6.68 -0.46 19.55
C LYS A 12 7.03 0.69 20.51
N ALA A 13 8.15 0.59 21.23
CA ALA A 13 8.65 1.65 22.11
C ALA A 13 9.34 2.77 21.32
N ASP A 14 9.64 2.55 20.04
CA ASP A 14 10.22 3.55 19.16
C ASP A 14 9.20 4.65 18.82
N THR A 15 9.60 5.90 19.05
CA THR A 15 8.80 7.09 18.80
C THR A 15 8.61 7.42 17.32
N GLU A 16 9.40 6.81 16.41
CA GLU A 16 9.24 7.03 14.98
C GLU A 16 7.97 6.38 14.40
N LEU A 17 7.47 5.29 15.01
CA LEU A 17 6.27 4.60 14.56
C LEU A 17 5.00 5.27 15.11
N LYS A 18 4.39 6.12 14.28
CA LYS A 18 3.11 6.76 14.59
C LYS A 18 1.96 5.84 14.18
N PHE A 19 1.04 5.61 15.12
CA PHE A 19 -0.20 4.88 14.87
C PHE A 19 -1.39 5.82 14.97
N VAL A 20 -2.46 5.50 14.23
CA VAL A 20 -3.72 6.25 14.28
C VAL A 20 -4.29 6.17 15.69
N THR A 21 -4.54 7.33 16.29
CA THR A 21 -5.01 7.46 17.68
C THR A 21 -6.53 7.32 17.83
N SER A 22 -7.27 7.42 16.71
CA SER A 22 -8.74 7.43 16.66
C SER A 22 -9.39 6.05 16.96
N PHE A 23 -8.65 4.95 16.86
CA PHE A 23 -9.15 3.60 17.16
C PHE A 23 -8.28 2.90 18.20
N SER A 24 -8.86 2.51 19.34
CA SER A 24 -8.10 2.00 20.50
C SER A 24 -7.63 0.55 20.33
N ARG A 25 -6.62 0.29 19.49
CA ARG A 25 -5.64 -0.81 19.64
C ARG A 25 -4.67 -0.82 18.47
N THR A 26 -3.37 -0.73 18.77
CA THR A 26 -2.31 -1.08 17.82
C THR A 26 -2.17 -2.60 17.77
N HIS A 27 -2.88 -3.25 16.84
CA HIS A 27 -2.77 -4.68 16.63
C HIS A 27 -1.58 -4.98 15.69
N THR A 28 -0.57 -5.68 16.20
CA THR A 28 0.50 -6.23 15.37
C THR A 28 0.46 -7.75 15.47
N THR A 29 0.31 -8.41 14.34
CA THR A 29 0.32 -9.88 14.26
C THR A 29 1.65 -10.34 13.70
N CYS A 30 2.25 -11.34 14.35
CA CYS A 30 3.46 -11.99 13.86
C CYS A 30 3.14 -13.47 13.61
N LEU A 31 3.50 -13.95 12.43
CA LEU A 31 3.38 -15.36 12.04
C LEU A 31 4.78 -15.89 11.77
N LEU A 32 5.08 -17.08 12.26
CA LEU A 32 6.35 -17.76 12.01
C LEU A 32 6.13 -18.95 11.08
N ASN A 33 6.97 -19.05 10.07
CA ASN A 33 7.05 -20.20 9.19
C ASN A 33 8.41 -20.87 9.38
N SER A 34 8.42 -22.18 9.59
CA SER A 34 9.65 -22.98 9.77
C SER A 34 10.23 -23.46 8.43
N LYS A 35 9.48 -23.37 7.33
CA LYS A 35 9.98 -23.71 6.01
C LYS A 35 10.86 -22.57 5.49
N LEU A 36 12.07 -22.93 5.08
CA LEU A 36 12.95 -22.01 4.37
C LEU A 36 12.37 -21.71 2.98
N VAL A 37 12.55 -20.48 2.54
CA VAL A 37 12.30 -20.10 1.14
C VAL A 37 13.44 -20.69 0.32
N ASP A 38 13.09 -21.56 -0.62
CA ASP A 38 14.02 -22.12 -1.59
C ASP A 38 13.64 -21.61 -2.97
N PHE A 39 14.60 -21.02 -3.68
CA PHE A 39 14.41 -20.59 -5.06
C PHE A 39 15.05 -21.63 -5.96
N ALA A 40 14.25 -22.19 -6.87
CA ALA A 40 14.77 -23.09 -7.90
C ALA A 40 15.97 -22.45 -8.62
N ASP A 41 16.96 -23.27 -8.95
CA ASP A 41 18.18 -22.87 -9.67
C ASP A 41 19.18 -21.99 -8.89
N ASN A 42 19.05 -21.85 -7.56
CA ASN A 42 19.99 -21.11 -6.69
C ASN A 42 20.28 -19.68 -7.19
N ILE A 43 19.30 -19.04 -7.85
CA ILE A 43 19.45 -17.70 -8.43
C ILE A 43 19.74 -16.61 -7.39
N VAL A 44 19.42 -16.86 -6.12
CA VAL A 44 19.65 -15.95 -4.99
C VAL A 44 20.14 -16.74 -3.78
N SER A 45 21.23 -16.28 -3.16
CA SER A 45 21.68 -16.78 -1.86
C SER A 45 20.71 -16.32 -0.77
N VAL A 46 19.99 -17.26 -0.16
CA VAL A 46 18.93 -16.94 0.81
C VAL A 46 19.47 -16.92 2.25
N PRO A 47 19.29 -15.83 3.01
CA PRO A 47 19.67 -15.79 4.42
C PRO A 47 18.80 -16.72 5.27
N ARG A 48 19.35 -17.23 6.38
CA ARG A 48 18.66 -18.16 7.29
C ARG A 48 17.41 -17.57 7.93
N ILE A 49 17.43 -16.29 8.25
CA ILE A 49 16.30 -15.58 8.87
C ILE A 49 15.77 -14.59 7.84
N GLN A 50 14.47 -14.65 7.61
CA GLN A 50 13.76 -13.78 6.68
C GLN A 50 12.56 -13.19 7.42
N VAL A 51 12.30 -11.91 7.16
CA VAL A 51 11.15 -11.20 7.72
C VAL A 51 10.48 -10.44 6.60
N CYS A 52 9.17 -10.61 6.47
CA CYS A 52 8.33 -9.78 5.61
C CYS A 52 7.39 -8.99 6.52
N SER A 53 7.39 -7.67 6.38
CA SER A 53 6.48 -6.80 7.11
C SER A 53 5.39 -6.32 6.16
N MET A 54 4.14 -6.48 6.58
CA MET A 54 2.97 -5.93 5.88
C MET A 54 2.36 -4.86 6.76
N THR A 55 2.36 -3.62 6.29
CA THR A 55 1.89 -2.46 7.04
C THR A 55 0.81 -1.72 6.27
N ASN A 56 -0.30 -1.41 6.92
CA ASN A 56 -1.28 -0.48 6.38
C ASN A 56 -0.90 0.94 6.84
N SER A 57 -0.29 1.72 5.94
CA SER A 57 0.15 3.09 6.21
C SER A 57 -0.55 4.08 5.30
N VAL A 58 -0.94 5.24 5.87
CA VAL A 58 -1.53 6.37 5.14
C VAL A 58 -0.55 6.96 4.11
N SER A 59 0.75 6.70 4.24
CA SER A 59 1.76 7.13 3.26
C SER A 59 1.49 6.63 1.83
N ILE A 60 0.71 5.56 1.66
CA ILE A 60 0.26 5.08 0.35
C ILE A 60 -0.52 6.15 -0.44
N ALA A 61 -1.17 7.10 0.25
CA ALA A 61 -1.89 8.20 -0.38
C ALA A 61 -1.00 9.04 -1.30
N GLY A 62 0.30 9.15 -1.01
CA GLY A 62 1.25 9.85 -1.89
C GLY A 62 1.38 9.22 -3.27
N ILE A 63 1.32 7.89 -3.36
CA ILE A 63 1.36 7.16 -4.63
C ILE A 63 0.08 7.38 -5.43
N PHE A 64 -1.07 7.34 -4.77
CA PHE A 64 -2.35 7.63 -5.41
C PHE A 64 -2.42 9.06 -5.94
N LYS A 65 -1.90 10.05 -5.20
CA LYS A 65 -1.78 11.44 -5.69
C LYS A 65 -0.97 11.55 -6.99
N GLU A 66 0.16 10.84 -7.06
CA GLU A 66 1.02 10.85 -8.26
C GLU A 66 0.37 10.11 -9.44
N LEU A 67 -0.32 9.00 -9.18
CA LEU A 67 -1.11 8.29 -10.19
C LEU A 67 -2.19 9.20 -10.78
N THR A 68 -2.94 9.85 -9.90
CA THR A 68 -3.98 10.82 -10.25
C THR A 68 -3.44 11.95 -11.11
N ARG A 69 -2.29 12.53 -10.76
CA ARG A 69 -1.64 13.58 -11.55
C ARG A 69 -1.26 13.10 -12.96
N LYS A 70 -0.73 11.88 -13.08
CA LYS A 70 -0.40 11.29 -14.39
C LYS A 70 -1.65 11.02 -15.21
N PHE A 71 -2.70 10.52 -14.56
CA PHE A 71 -4.00 10.31 -15.18
C PHE A 71 -4.56 11.61 -15.73
N ASP A 72 -4.62 12.68 -14.91
CA ASP A 72 -5.13 13.99 -15.32
C ASP A 72 -4.36 14.54 -16.54
N MET A 73 -3.03 14.39 -16.57
CA MET A 73 -2.19 14.81 -17.70
C MET A 73 -2.53 14.07 -19.00
N MET A 74 -2.79 12.76 -18.93
CA MET A 74 -3.15 11.95 -20.10
C MET A 74 -4.59 12.21 -20.55
N PHE A 75 -5.51 12.33 -19.58
CA PHE A 75 -6.94 12.52 -19.83
C PHE A 75 -7.22 13.88 -20.47
N GLN A 76 -6.53 14.94 -20.04
CA GLN A 76 -6.60 16.27 -20.66
C GLN A 76 -6.21 16.26 -22.15
N GLN A 77 -5.28 15.39 -22.55
CA GLN A 77 -4.86 15.25 -23.94
C GLN A 77 -5.69 14.22 -24.73
N LYS A 78 -6.71 13.62 -24.09
CA LYS A 78 -7.48 12.49 -24.64
C LYS A 78 -6.59 11.34 -25.14
N ALA A 79 -5.42 11.17 -24.51
CA ALA A 79 -4.46 10.15 -24.89
C ALA A 79 -5.01 8.76 -24.56
N PHE A 80 -4.87 7.82 -25.50
CA PHE A 80 -5.29 6.42 -25.36
C PHE A 80 -6.79 6.14 -25.15
N LEU A 81 -7.65 7.16 -25.04
CA LEU A 81 -9.10 6.99 -24.80
C LEU A 81 -9.83 6.18 -25.88
N HIS A 82 -9.41 6.27 -27.14
CA HIS A 82 -10.07 5.56 -28.25
C HIS A 82 -10.10 4.03 -28.07
N TRP A 83 -9.10 3.44 -27.40
CA TRP A 83 -9.08 2.01 -27.09
C TRP A 83 -10.22 1.65 -26.12
N TYR A 84 -10.43 2.47 -25.10
CA TYR A 84 -11.48 2.25 -24.11
C TYR A 84 -12.88 2.52 -24.65
N TYR A 85 -13.04 3.54 -25.49
CA TYR A 85 -14.31 3.78 -26.18
C TYR A 85 -14.68 2.64 -27.13
N SER A 86 -13.68 1.99 -27.76
CA SER A 86 -13.94 0.83 -28.62
C SER A 86 -14.44 -0.41 -27.85
N GLU A 87 -14.22 -0.46 -26.53
CA GLU A 87 -14.72 -1.51 -25.64
C GLU A 87 -16.05 -1.15 -24.96
N GLY A 88 -16.62 0.03 -25.27
CA GLY A 88 -17.91 0.48 -24.75
C GLY A 88 -17.86 1.23 -23.43
N MET A 89 -16.68 1.70 -23.01
CA MET A 89 -16.53 2.60 -21.86
C MET A 89 -16.86 4.04 -22.27
N GLU A 90 -17.46 4.83 -21.39
CA GLU A 90 -17.79 6.23 -21.66
C GLU A 90 -16.86 7.20 -20.94
N GLU A 91 -16.80 8.46 -21.38
CA GLU A 91 -15.96 9.50 -20.74
C GLU A 91 -16.34 9.70 -19.25
N ASP A 92 -17.62 9.52 -18.92
CA ASP A 92 -18.14 9.63 -17.55
C ASP A 92 -17.62 8.53 -16.62
N ASP A 93 -17.32 7.32 -17.13
CA ASP A 93 -16.76 6.24 -16.31
C ASP A 93 -15.37 6.62 -15.76
N PHE A 94 -14.59 7.35 -16.57
CA PHE A 94 -13.29 7.86 -16.18
C PHE A 94 -13.40 8.96 -15.12
N ASN A 95 -14.36 9.87 -15.28
CA ASN A 95 -14.62 10.94 -14.31
C ASN A 95 -15.08 10.36 -12.97
N ASN A 96 -15.98 9.37 -13.00
CA ASN A 96 -16.44 8.68 -11.78
C ASN A 96 -15.28 7.98 -11.05
N ALA A 97 -14.44 7.23 -11.77
CA ALA A 97 -13.29 6.56 -11.17
C ALA A 97 -12.28 7.57 -10.57
N ARG A 98 -12.10 8.72 -11.24
CA ARG A 98 -11.24 9.81 -10.77
C ARG A 98 -11.75 10.44 -9.47
N ASP A 99 -13.06 10.63 -9.35
CA ASP A 99 -13.71 11.18 -8.16
C ASP A 99 -13.70 10.19 -6.99
N GLU A 100 -13.80 8.89 -7.25
CA GLU A 100 -13.65 7.85 -6.23
C GLU A 100 -12.24 7.86 -5.61
N ILE A 101 -11.19 8.02 -6.44
CA ILE A 101 -9.81 8.14 -5.96
C ILE A 101 -9.64 9.45 -5.17
N GLU A 102 -10.25 10.56 -5.59
CA GLU A 102 -10.21 11.81 -4.83
C GLU A 102 -10.85 11.63 -3.44
N THR A 103 -12.01 10.98 -3.39
CA THR A 103 -12.69 10.66 -2.14
C THR A 103 -11.82 9.78 -1.24
N LEU A 104 -11.10 8.81 -1.82
CA LEU A 104 -10.15 7.98 -1.09
C LEU A 104 -8.99 8.80 -0.51
N LEU A 105 -8.44 9.75 -1.27
CA LEU A 105 -7.37 10.65 -0.80
C LEU A 105 -7.84 11.54 0.34
N VAL A 106 -9.07 12.06 0.27
CA VAL A 106 -9.69 12.82 1.36
C VAL A 106 -9.83 11.95 2.62
N LYS A 107 -10.28 10.70 2.47
CA LYS A 107 -10.36 9.76 3.60
C LYS A 107 -8.99 9.51 4.25
N TYR A 108 -7.94 9.34 3.45
CA TYR A 108 -6.58 9.19 3.97
C TYR A 108 -6.08 10.45 4.68
N GLY A 109 -6.37 11.64 4.16
CA GLY A 109 -6.02 12.91 4.82
C GLY A 109 -6.71 13.12 6.17
N ASN A 110 -7.92 12.57 6.35
CA ASN A 110 -8.65 12.64 7.62
C ASN A 110 -8.13 11.64 8.68
N LEU A 111 -7.19 10.75 8.32
CA LEU A 111 -6.58 9.78 9.23
C LEU A 111 -5.19 10.21 9.74
N GLU A 112 -4.62 11.28 9.18
CA GLU A 112 -3.43 11.96 9.72
C GLU A 112 -3.79 12.75 10.99
#